data_AF-A0A356Z743-F1
#
_entry.id   AF-A0A356Z743-F1
#
_cell.length_a   1.000
_cell.length_b   1.000
_cell.length_c   1.000
_cell.angle_alpha   90.00
_cell.angle_beta   90.00
_cell.angle_gamma   90.00
#
_symmetry.space_group_name_H-M   'P 1'
#
loop_
_entity.id
_entity.type
_entity.pdbx_description
1 polymer ?
#
loop_
_entity_poly.entity_id
_entity_poly.type
_entity_poly.pdbx_seq_one_letter_code
_entity_poly.pdbx_strand_id
1 'polypeptide(L)'
;MRSAILEISLLLAIFILGWLQTGWNSLFYIALVLIMFYVIVMVIYIVTKRSTISQLDKLLGVMALAGWLAIGWALIQQKGLHIWGL
;
A
#
# COMPACT_ATOMS: atom_id res chain seq x y z
N MET A 1 -1.05 -14.47 8.33
CA MET A 1 -1.11 -13.70 7.07
C MET A 1 -2.15 -12.62 7.09
N ARG A 2 -3.44 -12.92 7.33
CA ARG A 2 -4.46 -11.87 7.51
C ARG A 2 -4.09 -10.84 8.59
N SER A 3 -3.56 -11.28 9.75
CA SER A 3 -3.13 -10.36 10.82
C SER A 3 -2.04 -9.39 10.36
N ALA A 4 -0.92 -9.89 9.83
CA ALA A 4 0.17 -9.05 9.35
C ALA A 4 -0.26 -8.09 8.21
N ILE A 5 -1.13 -8.54 7.30
CA ILE A 5 -1.68 -7.68 6.24
C ILE A 5 -2.54 -6.57 6.85
N LEU A 6 -3.38 -6.89 7.84
CA LEU A 6 -4.22 -5.92 8.55
C LEU A 6 -3.38 -4.95 9.38
N GLU A 7 -2.34 -5.42 10.07
CA GLU A 7 -1.43 -4.60 10.86
C GLU A 7 -0.70 -3.58 9.98
N ILE A 8 -0.11 -4.03 8.87
CA ILE A 8 0.58 -3.14 7.92
C ILE A 8 -0.42 -2.18 7.27
N SER A 9 -1.62 -2.65 6.93
CA SER A 9 -2.69 -1.82 6.35
C SER A 9 -3.19 -0.75 7.33
N LEU A 10 -3.31 -1.09 8.61
CA LEU A 10 -3.70 -0.16 9.67
C LEU A 10 -2.60 0.88 9.89
N LEU A 11 -1.34 0.44 9.93
CA LEU A 11 -0.19 1.31 10.09
C LEU A 11 -0.12 2.30 8.90
N LEU A 12 -0.28 1.81 7.68
CA LEU A 12 -0.42 2.63 6.47
C LEU A 12 -1.54 3.67 6.59
N ALA A 13 -2.73 3.25 7.01
CA ALA A 13 -3.87 4.14 7.17
C ALA A 13 -3.58 5.27 8.18
N ILE A 14 -2.94 4.97 9.32
CA ILE A 14 -2.55 5.96 10.32
C ILE A 14 -1.57 6.98 9.73
N PHE A 15 -0.54 6.54 9.00
CA PHE A 15 0.42 7.45 8.38
C PHE A 15 -0.21 8.34 7.30
N ILE A 16 -1.14 7.80 6.51
CA ILE A 16 -1.86 8.56 5.48
C ILE A 16 -2.80 9.58 6.12
N LEU A 17 -3.59 9.18 7.12
CA LEU A 17 -4.48 10.09 7.84
C LEU A 17 -3.69 11.17 8.58
N GLY A 18 -2.58 10.79 9.23
CA GLY A 18 -1.68 11.73 9.88
C GLY A 18 -1.05 12.72 8.90
N TRP A 19 -0.69 12.28 7.69
CA TRP A 19 -0.25 13.17 6.63
C TRP A 19 -1.36 14.12 6.16
N LEU A 20 -2.57 13.62 5.90
CA LEU A 20 -3.71 14.44 5.46
C LEU A 20 -4.07 15.53 6.48
N GLN A 21 -3.87 15.28 7.78
CA GLN A 21 -4.15 16.24 8.84
C GLN A 21 -3.03 17.27 9.05
N THR A 22 -1.76 16.85 8.97
CA THR A 22 -0.61 17.69 9.31
C THR A 22 0.07 18.35 8.11
N GLY A 23 -0.12 17.78 6.91
CA GLY A 23 0.56 18.19 5.68
C GLY A 23 2.06 17.86 5.64
N TRP A 24 2.60 17.10 6.61
CA TRP A 24 4.05 16.88 6.73
C TRP A 24 4.62 16.01 5.60
N ASN A 25 5.55 16.58 4.84
CA ASN A 25 6.20 15.88 3.73
C ASN A 25 6.87 14.56 4.12
N SER A 26 7.40 14.46 5.35
CA SER A 26 8.01 13.24 5.89
C SER A 26 7.01 12.09 6.02
N LEU A 27 5.80 12.35 6.53
CA LEU A 27 4.74 11.34 6.69
C LEU A 27 4.29 10.81 5.33
N PHE A 28 4.20 11.67 4.32
CA PHE A 28 3.94 11.23 2.94
C PHE A 28 4.99 10.25 2.43
N TYR A 29 6.28 10.59 2.57
CA TYR A 29 7.34 9.71 2.06
C TYR A 29 7.38 8.39 2.82
N ILE A 30 7.14 8.40 4.13
CA ILE A 30 7.00 7.20 4.95
C ILE A 30 5.82 6.35 4.47
N ALA A 31 4.66 6.95 4.25
CA ALA A 31 3.48 6.25 3.73
C ALA A 31 3.77 5.61 2.36
N LEU A 32 4.44 6.34 1.46
CA LEU A 32 4.77 5.87 0.12
C LEU A 32 5.77 4.69 0.15
N VAL A 33 6.79 4.77 1.01
CA VAL A 33 7.73 3.66 1.24
C VAL A 33 7.01 2.45 1.82
N LEU A 34 6.10 2.64 2.77
CA LEU A 34 5.30 1.56 3.34
C LEU A 34 4.38 0.90 2.30
N ILE A 35 3.76 1.68 1.38
CA ILE A 35 2.96 1.14 0.28
C ILE A 35 3.85 0.26 -0.62
N MET A 36 5.02 0.77 -1.02
CA MET A 36 5.98 0.02 -1.84
C MET A 36 6.45 -1.26 -1.15
N PHE A 37 6.77 -1.18 0.14
CA PHE A 37 7.20 -2.33 0.92
C PHE A 37 6.09 -3.40 1.02
N TYR A 38 4.85 -2.97 1.31
CA TYR A 38 3.69 -3.85 1.33
C TYR A 38 3.50 -4.56 -0.01
N VAL A 39 3.58 -3.82 -1.13
CA VAL A 39 3.45 -4.36 -2.47
C VAL A 39 4.47 -5.47 -2.73
N ILE A 40 5.75 -5.20 -2.43
CA ILE A 40 6.84 -6.17 -2.63
C ILE A 40 6.63 -7.43 -1.80
N VAL A 41 6.37 -7.28 -0.50
CA VAL A 41 6.15 -8.43 0.40
C VAL A 41 4.95 -9.26 -0.06
N MET A 42 3.87 -8.60 -0.49
CA MET A 42 2.66 -9.29 -0.92
C MET A 42 2.85 -10.03 -2.24
N VAL A 43 3.60 -9.45 -3.19
CA VAL A 43 3.97 -10.12 -4.45
C VAL A 43 4.86 -11.33 -4.16
N ILE A 44 5.92 -11.17 -3.36
CA ILE A 44 6.81 -12.28 -2.97
C ILE A 44 5.99 -13.39 -2.30
N TYR A 45 5.08 -13.03 -1.42
CA TYR A 45 4.22 -13.97 -0.72
C TYR A 45 3.34 -14.79 -1.69
N ILE A 46 2.63 -14.12 -2.61
CA ILE A 46 1.76 -14.77 -3.60
C ILE A 46 2.55 -15.67 -4.54
N VAL A 47 3.76 -15.25 -4.95
CA VAL A 47 4.64 -16.05 -5.82
C VAL A 47 5.18 -17.27 -5.10
N THR A 48 5.67 -17.10 -3.86
CA THR A 48 6.31 -18.18 -3.09
C THR A 48 5.31 -19.24 -2.63
N LYS A 49 4.11 -18.81 -2.22
CA LYS A 49 3.06 -19.71 -1.70
C LYS A 49 1.94 -19.99 -2.71
N ARG A 50 2.21 -19.80 -4.00
CA ARG A 50 1.21 -19.86 -5.10
C ARG A 50 0.39 -21.16 -5.12
N SER A 51 0.96 -22.28 -4.70
CA SER A 51 0.37 -23.63 -4.74
C SER A 51 -0.41 -24.03 -3.49
N THR A 52 -0.28 -23.29 -2.38
CA THR A 52 -0.92 -23.61 -1.08
C THR A 52 -2.02 -22.62 -0.69
N ILE A 53 -2.13 -21.51 -1.42
CA ILE A 53 -3.11 -20.45 -1.18
C ILE A 53 -4.41 -20.73 -1.93
N SER A 54 -5.54 -20.58 -1.24
CA SER A 54 -6.88 -20.62 -1.85
C SER A 54 -7.04 -19.52 -2.90
N GLN A 55 -7.74 -19.81 -4.00
CA GLN A 55 -8.01 -18.81 -5.05
C GLN A 55 -8.64 -17.53 -4.49
N LEU A 56 -9.51 -17.63 -3.48
CA LEU A 56 -10.14 -16.48 -2.84
C LEU A 56 -9.13 -15.61 -2.09
N ASP A 57 -8.21 -16.20 -1.34
CA ASP A 57 -7.17 -15.46 -0.62
C ASP A 57 -6.22 -14.75 -1.59
N LYS A 58 -5.97 -15.39 -2.74
CA LYS A 58 -5.17 -14.80 -3.83
C LYS A 58 -5.88 -13.58 -4.42
N LEU A 59 -7.18 -13.69 -4.69
CA LEU A 59 -7.99 -12.60 -5.25
C LEU A 59 -8.12 -11.44 -4.28
N LEU A 60 -8.33 -11.72 -2.99
CA LEU A 60 -8.31 -10.71 -1.92
C LEU A 60 -6.95 -10.02 -1.81
N GLY A 61 -5.85 -10.77 -1.92
CA GLY A 61 -4.50 -10.21 -1.92
C GLY A 61 -4.23 -9.28 -3.11
N VAL A 62 -4.69 -9.67 -4.30
CA VAL A 62 -4.60 -8.84 -5.52
C VAL A 62 -5.47 -7.59 -5.43
N MET A 63 -6.70 -7.70 -4.92
CA MET A 63 -7.58 -6.57 -4.69
C MET A 63 -7.00 -5.58 -3.67
N ALA A 64 -6.41 -6.07 -2.58
CA ALA A 64 -5.73 -5.23 -1.59
C ALA A 64 -4.50 -4.52 -2.19
N LEU A 65 -3.72 -5.22 -3.01
CA LEU A 65 -2.62 -4.66 -3.79
C LEU A 65 -3.08 -3.52 -4.70
N ALA A 66 -4.13 -3.76 -5.49
CA ALA A 66 -4.69 -2.75 -6.39
C ALA A 66 -5.23 -1.54 -5.62
N GLY A 67 -5.91 -1.76 -4.48
CA GLY A 67 -6.40 -0.70 -3.60
C GLY A 67 -5.27 0.17 -3.06
N TRP A 68 -4.20 -0.43 -2.52
CA TRP A 68 -3.06 0.33 -2.00
C TRP A 68 -2.28 1.07 -3.08
N LEU A 69 -2.13 0.50 -4.28
CA LEU A 69 -1.54 1.19 -5.42
C LEU A 69 -2.39 2.37 -5.89
N ALA A 70 -3.72 2.22 -5.95
CA ALA A 70 -4.62 3.30 -6.30
C ALA A 70 -4.59 4.44 -5.28
N ILE A 71 -4.52 4.11 -3.98
CA ILE A 71 -4.33 5.10 -2.91
C ILE A 71 -2.97 5.79 -3.08
N GLY A 72 -1.88 5.04 -3.24
CA GLY A 72 -0.55 5.60 -3.48
C GLY A 72 -0.52 6.56 -4.67
N TRP A 73 -1.18 6.19 -5.77
CA TRP A 73 -1.36 7.06 -6.93
C TRP A 73 -2.12 8.36 -6.59
N ALA A 74 -3.24 8.26 -5.88
CA ALA A 74 -4.02 9.42 -5.46
C ALA A 74 -3.23 10.35 -4.52
N LEU A 75 -2.42 9.80 -3.62
CA LEU A 75 -1.55 10.57 -2.72
C LEU A 75 -0.50 11.35 -3.52
N ILE A 76 0.14 10.70 -4.49
CA ILE A 76 1.15 11.32 -5.37
C ILE A 76 0.55 12.51 -6.12
N GLN A 77 -0.66 12.34 -6.67
CA GLN A 77 -1.40 13.41 -7.35
C GLN A 77 -1.75 14.55 -6.39
N GLN A 78 -2.25 14.25 -5.18
CA GLN A 78 -2.58 15.28 -4.17
C GLN A 78 -1.36 16.10 -3.73
N LYS A 79 -0.19 15.48 -3.61
CA LYS A 79 1.03 16.19 -3.23
C LYS A 79 1.60 17.05 -4.37
N GLY A 80 1.03 16.99 -5.57
CA GLY A 80 1.55 17.69 -6.74
C GLY A 80 2.86 17.07 -7.25
N LEU A 81 3.20 15.85 -6.83
CA LEU A 81 4.25 15.06 -7.46
C LEU A 81 3.68 14.51 -8.76
N HIS A 82 3.47 15.37 -9.75
CA HIS A 82 3.13 14.92 -11.08
C HIS A 82 4.27 14.03 -11.58
N ILE A 83 4.04 12.73 -11.62
CA ILE A 83 4.93 11.75 -12.28
C ILE A 83 5.08 12.10 -13.79
N TRP A 84 4.24 13.03 -14.26
CA TRP A 84 4.19 13.58 -15.62
C TRP A 84 4.62 15.05 -15.74
N GLY A 85 5.20 15.66 -14.70
CA GLY A 85 5.96 16.92 -14.82
C GLY A 85 5.28 18.09 -15.52
N LEU A 86 3.97 18.31 -15.29
CA LEU A 86 3.25 19.51 -15.74
C LEU A 86 2.35 20.04 -14.62
#